data_AF-A0A2E5ICR7-F1
#
_entry.id   AF-A0A2E5ICR7-F1
#
_cell.length_a   1.000
_cell.length_b   1.000
_cell.length_c   1.000
_cell.angle_alpha   90.00
_cell.angle_beta   90.00
_cell.angle_gamma   90.00
#
_symmetry.space_group_name_H-M   'P 1'
#
loop_
_entity.id
_entity.type
_entity.pdbx_description
1 polymer ?
#
loop_
_entity_poly.entity_id
_entity_poly.type
_entity_poly.pdbx_seq_one_letter_code
_entity_poly.pdbx_strand_id
1 'polypeptide(L)'
;MAQTGIYLTWVTAAILCSVVLMPLFRPRFIRHSWSAYVDMFRRYWFHMAIVFSVYLWKDPLDQIDRALMASTRIEITPYIYAIEGDVVLWVQDAFQSEFLTVGLTHFYVMGYMTVIFSSFIYPIYADDRYMADRVSLTMFYVYILAVPFYLFLNVRVTGDVIPGMETLAYDLTPEIRNWFAGIDPFTNGMPSLHVGMPVAIWLAFIRWDDDGRWNRFTNLLGVFILVTSFTIVYLGIHWIADILGGVIIAHLAVTLADKTRKGVWGAFDERLIGRRFALLIDNPKLAMKKARKIISRALRPYRQASKKQTSAAIVAVLFLTTTILVYDATHQSFPLEGVEFPSEATG
;
A
#
# COMPACT_ATOMS: atom_id res chain seq x y z
N MET A 1 1.82 9.68 27.69
CA MET A 1 2.83 10.64 27.17
C MET A 1 4.12 9.99 26.65
N ALA A 2 4.41 8.71 26.95
CA ALA A 2 5.58 8.00 26.38
C ALA A 2 5.32 7.30 25.03
N GLN A 3 4.06 6.98 24.69
CA GLN A 3 3.69 6.19 23.48
C GLN A 3 4.01 6.86 22.14
N THR A 4 4.29 8.16 22.11
CA THR A 4 4.53 8.95 20.88
C THR A 4 6.01 9.11 20.53
N GLY A 5 6.94 8.73 21.41
CA GLY A 5 8.38 9.00 21.27
C GLY A 5 9.03 8.23 20.13
N ILE A 6 8.92 6.90 20.14
CA ILE A 6 9.57 6.06 19.13
C ILE A 6 9.00 6.24 17.73
N TYR A 7 7.67 6.36 17.60
CA TYR A 7 7.03 6.63 16.30
C TYR A 7 7.49 7.96 15.70
N LEU A 8 7.48 9.04 16.50
CA LEU A 8 7.97 10.33 16.05
C LEU A 8 9.44 10.26 15.65
N THR A 9 10.23 9.48 16.37
CA THR A 9 11.64 9.23 16.04
C THR A 9 11.79 8.54 14.69
N TRP A 10 11.04 7.45 14.44
CA TRP A 10 11.07 6.76 13.15
C TRP A 10 10.60 7.63 11.99
N VAL A 11 9.49 8.36 12.15
CA VAL A 11 8.98 9.26 11.10
C VAL A 11 9.97 10.37 10.80
N THR A 12 10.51 11.02 11.85
CA THR A 12 11.49 12.09 11.70
C THR A 12 12.76 11.57 11.04
N ALA A 13 13.28 10.43 11.50
CA ALA A 13 14.44 9.78 10.91
C ALA A 13 14.18 9.41 9.44
N ALA A 14 13.02 8.86 9.11
CA ALA A 14 12.67 8.50 7.74
C ALA A 14 12.61 9.71 6.80
N ILE A 15 12.03 10.82 7.25
CA ILE A 15 11.99 12.09 6.49
C ILE A 15 13.41 12.63 6.30
N LEU A 16 14.21 12.68 7.37
CA LEU A 16 15.60 13.16 7.31
C LEU A 16 16.44 12.29 6.39
N CYS A 17 16.38 10.96 6.52
CA CYS A 17 17.05 10.01 5.64
C CYS A 17 16.64 10.23 4.18
N SER A 18 15.35 10.39 3.91
CA SER A 18 14.87 10.64 2.55
C SER A 18 15.47 11.90 1.94
N VAL A 19 15.53 13.00 2.72
CA VAL A 19 16.13 14.27 2.28
C VAL A 19 17.65 14.15 2.10
N VAL A 20 18.35 13.51 3.04
CA VAL A 20 19.81 13.33 3.02
C VAL A 20 20.25 12.42 1.88
N LEU A 21 19.47 11.40 1.54
CA LEU A 21 19.77 10.45 0.45
C LEU A 21 19.45 11.02 -0.94
N MET A 22 18.65 12.08 -1.03
CA MET A 22 18.22 12.67 -2.31
C MET A 22 19.38 13.02 -3.27
N PRO A 23 20.51 13.63 -2.83
CA PRO A 23 21.63 13.93 -3.71
C PRO A 23 22.27 12.70 -4.37
N LEU A 24 22.16 11.52 -3.73
CA LEU A 24 22.71 10.26 -4.23
C LEU A 24 21.85 9.65 -5.36
N PHE A 25 20.52 9.74 -5.21
CA PHE A 25 19.55 9.02 -6.03
C PHE A 25 18.85 9.85 -7.11
N ARG A 26 18.92 11.18 -7.03
CA ARG A 26 18.37 12.07 -8.06
C ARG A 26 19.08 11.90 -9.42
N PRO A 27 18.41 12.27 -10.52
CA PRO A 27 19.06 12.48 -11.81
C PRO A 27 20.23 13.47 -11.72
N ARG A 28 21.37 13.12 -12.33
CA ARG A 28 22.64 13.86 -12.22
C ARG A 28 22.57 15.34 -12.68
N PHE A 29 21.63 15.66 -13.55
CA PHE A 29 21.48 17.00 -14.12
C PHE A 29 20.66 17.95 -13.25
N ILE A 30 20.01 17.46 -12.19
CA ILE A 30 19.18 18.28 -11.29
C ILE A 30 20.07 18.89 -10.22
N ARG A 31 20.12 20.23 -10.16
CA ARG A 31 20.85 20.96 -9.12
C ARG A 31 20.01 21.09 -7.86
N HIS A 32 20.65 20.96 -6.70
CA HIS A 32 19.96 21.06 -5.42
C HIS A 32 19.72 22.55 -5.16
N SER A 33 18.49 22.92 -4.82
CA SER A 33 18.18 24.28 -4.44
C SER A 33 17.06 24.30 -3.42
N TRP A 34 17.10 25.29 -2.53
CA TRP A 34 16.00 25.54 -1.59
C TRP A 34 14.68 25.86 -2.33
N SER A 35 14.78 26.59 -3.45
CA SER A 35 13.64 26.90 -4.31
C SER A 35 12.95 25.65 -4.86
N ALA A 36 13.67 24.55 -5.12
CA ALA A 36 13.07 23.31 -5.60
C ALA A 36 12.13 22.67 -4.56
N TYR A 37 12.46 22.76 -3.26
CA TYR A 37 11.56 22.27 -2.20
C TYR A 37 10.27 23.09 -2.14
N VAL A 38 10.36 24.41 -2.22
CA VAL A 38 9.18 25.28 -2.22
C VAL A 38 8.33 25.03 -3.47
N ASP A 39 8.97 24.89 -4.63
CA ASP A 39 8.29 24.63 -5.89
C ASP A 39 7.58 23.28 -5.91
N MET A 40 8.16 22.26 -5.27
CA MET A 40 7.52 20.95 -5.11
C MET A 40 6.15 21.07 -4.43
N PHE A 41 6.05 21.76 -3.28
CA PHE A 41 4.75 21.96 -2.61
C PHE A 41 3.79 22.78 -3.47
N ARG A 42 4.27 23.83 -4.12
CA ARG A 42 3.41 24.71 -4.94
C ARG A 42 2.87 24.02 -6.20
N ARG A 43 3.70 23.20 -6.86
CA ARG A 43 3.39 22.60 -8.18
C ARG A 43 2.80 21.20 -8.07
N TYR A 44 2.93 20.51 -6.95
CA TYR A 44 2.51 19.12 -6.79
C TYR A 44 1.55 18.91 -5.60
N TRP A 45 0.89 19.97 -5.13
CA TRP A 45 -0.05 19.86 -4.00
C TRP A 45 -1.21 18.89 -4.28
N PHE A 46 -1.62 18.70 -5.54
CA PHE A 46 -2.67 17.73 -5.85
C PHE A 46 -2.17 16.28 -5.79
N HIS A 47 -0.92 16.02 -6.21
CA HIS A 47 -0.25 14.73 -6.01
C HIS A 47 -0.17 14.39 -4.54
N MET A 48 0.22 15.38 -3.72
CA MET A 48 0.23 15.27 -2.27
C MET A 48 -1.17 14.96 -1.75
N ALA A 49 -2.20 15.69 -2.20
CA ALA A 49 -3.57 15.45 -1.76
C ALA A 49 -4.06 14.03 -2.10
N ILE A 50 -3.76 13.49 -3.28
CA ILE A 50 -4.11 12.10 -3.64
C ILE A 50 -3.38 11.10 -2.73
N VAL A 51 -2.06 11.21 -2.63
CA VAL A 51 -1.26 10.22 -1.88
C VAL A 51 -1.58 10.29 -0.39
N PHE A 52 -1.67 11.50 0.17
CA PHE A 52 -2.00 11.67 1.59
C PHE A 52 -3.48 11.46 1.91
N SER A 53 -4.36 11.38 0.90
CA SER A 53 -5.77 11.02 1.16
C SER A 53 -5.90 9.66 1.83
N VAL A 54 -4.96 8.74 1.59
CA VAL A 54 -4.90 7.42 2.26
C VAL A 54 -4.97 7.54 3.78
N TYR A 55 -4.28 8.51 4.37
CA TYR A 55 -4.33 8.76 5.82
C TYR A 55 -5.70 9.23 6.30
N LEU A 56 -6.47 9.93 5.44
CA LEU A 56 -7.84 10.35 5.76
C LEU A 56 -8.81 9.17 5.77
N TRP A 57 -8.55 8.14 4.96
CA TRP A 57 -9.41 6.96 4.85
C TRP A 57 -9.08 5.87 5.86
N LYS A 58 -7.88 5.88 6.46
CA LYS A 58 -7.44 4.86 7.42
C LYS A 58 -8.43 4.68 8.56
N ASP A 59 -8.69 5.72 9.37
CA ASP A 59 -9.52 5.55 10.57
C ASP A 59 -10.96 5.12 10.26
N PRO A 60 -11.64 5.68 9.23
CA PRO A 60 -12.93 5.16 8.80
C PRO A 60 -12.89 3.70 8.34
N LEU A 61 -11.87 3.30 7.59
CA LEU A 61 -11.72 1.92 7.13
C LEU A 61 -11.47 0.95 8.29
N ASP A 62 -10.62 1.33 9.25
CA ASP A 62 -10.37 0.53 10.46
C ASP A 62 -11.63 0.38 11.32
N GLN A 63 -12.51 1.39 11.35
CA GLN A 63 -13.81 1.29 12.02
C GLN A 63 -14.75 0.33 11.30
N ILE A 64 -14.79 0.38 9.97
CA ILE A 64 -15.59 -0.54 9.14
C ILE A 64 -15.08 -1.97 9.32
N ASP A 65 -13.77 -2.18 9.26
CA ASP A 65 -13.14 -3.48 9.47
C ASP A 65 -13.51 -4.07 10.82
N ARG A 66 -13.33 -3.32 11.92
CA ARG A 66 -13.73 -3.79 13.26
C ARG A 66 -15.21 -4.16 13.35
N ALA A 67 -16.09 -3.39 12.71
CA ALA A 67 -17.52 -3.69 12.68
C ALA A 67 -17.84 -4.96 11.88
N LEU A 68 -17.14 -5.18 10.76
CA LEU A 68 -17.25 -6.40 9.96
C LEU A 68 -16.70 -7.61 10.71
N MET A 69 -15.52 -7.50 11.32
CA MET A 69 -14.92 -8.59 12.10
C MET A 69 -15.78 -9.00 13.29
N ALA A 70 -16.35 -8.04 14.01
CA ALA A 70 -17.27 -8.31 15.12
C ALA A 70 -18.54 -9.07 14.68
N SER A 71 -18.97 -8.90 13.43
CA SER A 71 -20.20 -9.51 12.91
C SER A 71 -19.99 -10.77 12.08
N THR A 72 -18.84 -10.94 11.44
CA THR A 72 -18.66 -11.93 10.38
C THR A 72 -17.67 -13.06 10.69
N ARG A 73 -16.67 -12.82 11.55
CA ARG A 73 -15.55 -13.76 11.82
C ARG A 73 -14.94 -14.40 10.55
N ILE A 74 -14.94 -13.68 9.43
CA ILE A 74 -14.37 -14.19 8.18
C ILE A 74 -12.85 -14.09 8.27
N GLU A 75 -12.22 -15.24 8.47
CA GLU A 75 -10.77 -15.40 8.51
C GLU A 75 -10.37 -16.52 7.55
N ILE A 76 -9.38 -16.26 6.70
CA ILE A 76 -8.90 -17.24 5.71
C ILE A 76 -7.53 -17.82 6.05
N THR A 77 -6.95 -17.44 7.20
CA THR A 77 -5.68 -17.97 7.72
C THR A 77 -5.59 -19.50 7.69
N PRO A 78 -6.62 -20.29 8.09
CA PRO A 78 -6.52 -21.75 8.07
C PRO A 78 -6.26 -22.31 6.66
N TYR A 79 -6.78 -21.65 5.62
CA TYR A 79 -6.55 -22.06 4.23
C TYR A 79 -5.12 -21.73 3.77
N ILE A 80 -4.57 -20.58 4.20
CA ILE A 80 -3.17 -20.24 3.95
C ILE A 80 -2.24 -21.21 4.67
N TYR A 81 -2.51 -21.49 5.94
CA TYR A 81 -1.74 -22.45 6.72
C TYR A 81 -1.80 -23.87 6.15
N ALA A 82 -2.96 -24.32 5.65
CA ALA A 82 -3.07 -25.63 4.99
C ALA A 82 -2.20 -25.75 3.73
N ILE A 83 -1.83 -24.63 3.10
CA ILE A 83 -0.99 -24.59 1.89
C ILE A 83 0.50 -24.45 2.26
N GLU A 84 0.83 -23.53 3.17
CA GLU A 84 2.21 -23.17 3.49
C GLU A 84 2.81 -23.96 4.66
N GLY A 85 1.96 -24.41 5.58
CA GLY A 85 2.36 -24.98 6.87
C GLY A 85 3.31 -24.06 7.61
N ASP A 86 4.35 -24.65 8.17
CA ASP A 86 5.31 -23.95 9.03
C ASP A 86 6.51 -23.39 8.26
N VAL A 87 6.50 -23.34 6.92
CA VAL A 87 7.69 -23.01 6.10
C VAL A 87 8.40 -21.72 6.53
N VAL A 88 7.63 -20.72 6.98
CA VAL A 88 8.14 -19.44 7.47
C VAL A 88 8.83 -19.54 8.84
N LEU A 89 8.43 -20.48 9.70
CA LEU A 89 9.08 -20.76 10.99
C LEU A 89 10.52 -21.22 10.77
N TRP A 90 10.77 -22.08 9.77
CA TRP A 90 12.13 -22.53 9.44
C TRP A 90 13.06 -21.37 9.10
N VAL A 91 12.53 -20.31 8.48
CA VAL A 91 13.31 -19.09 8.19
C VAL A 91 13.60 -18.32 9.47
N GLN A 92 12.64 -18.23 10.40
CA GLN A 92 12.89 -17.60 11.68
C GLN A 92 13.95 -18.38 12.48
N ASP A 93 13.75 -19.68 12.70
CA ASP A 93 14.65 -20.54 13.48
C ASP A 93 16.08 -20.57 12.93
N ALA A 94 16.24 -20.62 11.60
CA ALA A 94 17.56 -20.70 10.98
C ALA A 94 18.41 -19.43 11.15
N PHE A 95 17.78 -18.27 11.33
CA PHE A 95 18.48 -16.98 11.30
C PHE A 95 18.32 -16.17 12.60
N GLN A 96 17.49 -16.61 13.55
CA GLN A 96 17.13 -15.83 14.73
C GLN A 96 18.37 -15.39 15.53
N SER A 97 18.52 -14.08 15.70
CA SER A 97 19.50 -13.51 16.62
C SER A 97 19.03 -12.15 17.11
N GLU A 98 19.38 -11.79 18.34
CA GLU A 98 18.99 -10.52 18.96
C GLU A 98 19.41 -9.31 18.11
N PHE A 99 20.64 -9.30 17.63
CA PHE A 99 21.16 -8.22 16.80
C PHE A 99 20.39 -8.07 15.48
N LEU A 100 20.09 -9.20 14.81
CA LEU A 100 19.33 -9.19 13.57
C LEU A 100 17.90 -8.73 13.81
N THR A 101 17.26 -9.21 14.88
CA THR A 101 15.91 -8.79 15.27
C THR A 101 15.82 -7.29 15.53
N VAL A 102 16.74 -6.73 16.33
CA VAL A 102 16.79 -5.27 16.56
C VAL A 102 16.94 -4.52 15.24
N GLY A 103 17.92 -4.90 14.42
CA GLY A 103 18.21 -4.23 13.15
C GLY A 103 17.04 -4.30 12.17
N LEU A 104 16.43 -5.48 12.03
CA LEU A 104 15.34 -5.72 11.09
C LEU A 104 14.02 -5.09 11.53
N THR A 105 13.71 -5.01 12.82
CA THR A 105 12.50 -4.29 13.30
C THR A 105 12.60 -2.80 12.97
N HIS A 106 13.77 -2.17 13.18
CA HIS A 106 13.97 -0.77 12.81
C HIS A 106 13.99 -0.57 11.29
N PHE A 107 14.64 -1.46 10.55
CA PHE A 107 14.64 -1.45 9.09
C PHE A 107 13.22 -1.57 8.53
N TYR A 108 12.42 -2.49 9.07
CA TYR A 108 11.05 -2.74 8.66
C TYR A 108 10.20 -1.47 8.79
N VAL A 109 10.22 -0.81 9.95
CA VAL A 109 9.37 0.39 10.16
C VAL A 109 9.96 1.63 9.49
N MET A 110 11.18 2.02 9.89
CA MET A 110 11.80 3.27 9.44
C MET A 110 12.23 3.18 7.97
N GLY A 111 12.79 2.04 7.55
CA GLY A 111 13.24 1.83 6.17
C GLY A 111 12.07 1.85 5.20
N TYR A 112 10.95 1.20 5.55
CA TYR A 112 9.73 1.29 4.76
C TYR A 112 9.22 2.72 4.63
N MET A 113 9.07 3.45 5.74
CA MET A 113 8.66 4.86 5.71
C MET A 113 9.60 5.71 4.83
N THR A 114 10.92 5.48 4.92
CA THR A 114 11.93 6.19 4.12
C THR A 114 11.74 5.92 2.64
N VAL A 115 11.57 4.66 2.24
CA VAL A 115 11.41 4.27 0.83
C VAL A 115 10.11 4.79 0.26
N ILE A 116 8.98 4.66 0.97
CA ILE A 116 7.68 5.14 0.50
C ILE A 116 7.70 6.67 0.36
N PHE A 117 8.23 7.38 1.36
CA PHE A 117 8.33 8.83 1.31
C PHE A 117 9.27 9.31 0.21
N SER A 118 10.47 8.73 0.10
CA SER A 118 11.44 9.04 -0.96
C SER A 118 10.87 8.81 -2.36
N SER A 119 10.15 7.71 -2.56
CA SER A 119 9.57 7.35 -3.86
C SER A 119 8.57 8.38 -4.36
N PHE A 120 7.82 8.99 -3.44
CA PHE A 120 6.90 10.06 -3.76
C PHE A 120 7.63 11.41 -3.95
N ILE A 121 8.51 11.77 -3.01
CA ILE A 121 9.19 13.07 -2.97
C ILE A 121 10.21 13.25 -4.10
N TYR A 122 10.91 12.19 -4.52
CA TYR A 122 12.03 12.32 -5.45
C TYR A 122 11.59 12.82 -6.83
N PRO A 123 10.58 12.21 -7.51
CA PRO A 123 10.11 12.72 -8.79
C PRO A 123 9.56 14.15 -8.73
N ILE A 124 8.83 14.50 -7.67
CA ILE A 124 8.23 15.84 -7.55
C ILE A 124 9.28 16.92 -7.22
N TYR A 125 10.29 16.59 -6.42
CA TYR A 125 11.43 17.48 -6.16
C TYR A 125 12.27 17.69 -7.42
N ALA A 126 12.44 16.63 -8.20
CA ALA A 126 13.13 16.66 -9.48
C ALA A 126 12.38 17.42 -10.60
N ASP A 127 11.16 17.90 -10.31
CA ASP A 127 10.21 18.41 -11.30
C ASP A 127 9.97 17.43 -12.47
N ASP A 128 10.11 16.13 -12.19
CA ASP A 128 9.85 15.04 -13.12
C ASP A 128 8.36 14.69 -13.10
N ARG A 129 7.57 15.58 -13.69
CA ARG A 129 6.12 15.43 -13.72
C ARG A 129 5.66 14.13 -14.34
N TYR A 130 6.38 13.67 -15.36
CA TYR A 130 6.08 12.43 -16.07
C TYR A 130 6.09 11.23 -15.12
N MET A 131 7.10 11.13 -14.27
CA MET A 131 7.22 10.07 -13.28
C MET A 131 6.31 10.32 -12.06
N ALA A 132 6.23 11.55 -11.57
CA ALA A 132 5.39 11.93 -10.44
C ALA A 132 3.90 11.55 -10.65
N ASP A 133 3.35 11.84 -11.82
CA ASP A 133 1.99 11.47 -12.21
C ASP A 133 1.75 9.96 -12.09
N ARG A 134 2.73 9.15 -12.46
CA ARG A 134 2.60 7.70 -12.51
C ARG A 134 2.79 7.04 -11.16
N VAL A 135 3.84 7.43 -10.45
CA VAL A 135 4.16 6.88 -9.13
C VAL A 135 3.05 7.22 -8.13
N SER A 136 2.60 8.48 -8.07
CA SER A 136 1.53 8.91 -7.15
C SER A 136 0.23 8.13 -7.36
N LEU A 137 -0.14 7.91 -8.63
CA LEU A 137 -1.36 7.17 -8.96
C LEU A 137 -1.21 5.66 -8.73
N THR A 138 -0.01 5.12 -8.95
CA THR A 138 0.32 3.72 -8.61
C THR A 138 0.21 3.51 -7.10
N MET A 139 0.76 4.42 -6.30
CA MET A 139 0.65 4.42 -4.83
C MET A 139 -0.79 4.42 -4.37
N PHE A 140 -1.59 5.32 -4.93
CA PHE A 140 -3.01 5.37 -4.63
C PHE A 140 -3.74 4.07 -4.98
N TYR A 141 -3.48 3.49 -6.16
CA TYR A 141 -4.17 2.25 -6.56
C TYR A 141 -3.74 1.03 -5.77
N VAL A 142 -2.48 0.91 -5.35
CA VAL A 142 -2.06 -0.18 -4.46
C VAL A 142 -2.93 -0.19 -3.20
N TYR A 143 -3.13 0.97 -2.58
CA TYR A 143 -3.97 1.08 -1.39
C TYR A 143 -5.43 0.70 -1.69
N ILE A 144 -6.04 1.31 -2.71
CA ILE A 144 -7.44 1.05 -3.09
C ILE A 144 -7.69 -0.42 -3.42
N LEU A 145 -6.74 -1.09 -4.07
CA LEU A 145 -6.85 -2.50 -4.43
C LEU A 145 -6.64 -3.44 -3.25
N ALA A 146 -5.89 -3.04 -2.22
CA ALA A 146 -5.68 -3.83 -1.01
C ALA A 146 -6.87 -3.78 -0.05
N VAL A 147 -7.59 -2.66 0.01
CA VAL A 147 -8.73 -2.45 0.94
C VAL A 147 -9.75 -3.61 0.94
N PRO A 148 -10.23 -4.13 -0.20
CA PRO A 148 -11.17 -5.26 -0.18
C PRO A 148 -10.62 -6.53 0.48
N PHE A 149 -9.31 -6.77 0.41
CA PHE A 149 -8.70 -7.93 1.06
C PHE A 149 -8.68 -7.75 2.57
N TYR A 150 -8.31 -6.57 3.06
CA TYR A 150 -8.33 -6.28 4.49
C TYR A 150 -9.73 -6.30 5.09
N LEU A 151 -10.75 -5.88 4.33
CA LEU A 151 -12.13 -5.88 4.83
C LEU A 151 -12.81 -7.26 4.79
N PHE A 152 -12.42 -8.15 3.88
CA PHE A 152 -13.19 -9.37 3.59
C PHE A 152 -12.37 -10.67 3.58
N LEU A 153 -11.04 -10.59 3.64
CA LEU A 153 -10.11 -11.72 3.54
C LEU A 153 -9.01 -11.58 4.60
N ASN A 154 -9.42 -11.43 5.86
CA ASN A 154 -8.50 -11.28 6.99
C ASN A 154 -7.58 -12.51 7.11
N VAL A 155 -6.29 -12.23 7.27
CA VAL A 155 -5.22 -13.22 7.45
C VAL A 155 -4.40 -12.78 8.66
N ARG A 156 -4.38 -13.63 9.68
CA ARG A 156 -3.58 -13.40 10.89
C ARG A 156 -2.10 -13.51 10.59
N VAL A 157 -1.29 -12.75 11.31
CA VAL A 157 0.17 -12.81 11.21
C VAL A 157 0.69 -14.18 11.64
N THR A 158 1.83 -14.60 11.09
CA THR A 158 2.33 -15.97 11.24
C THR A 158 2.69 -16.34 12.68
N GLY A 159 3.34 -15.43 13.43
CA GLY A 159 3.72 -15.68 14.83
C GLY A 159 2.54 -15.73 15.81
N ASP A 160 1.34 -15.40 15.36
CA ASP A 160 0.10 -15.49 16.15
C ASP A 160 -0.66 -16.82 15.89
N VAL A 161 -0.18 -17.61 14.93
CA VAL A 161 -0.87 -18.80 14.41
C VAL A 161 0.01 -20.05 14.46
N ILE A 162 1.27 -19.92 14.04
CA ILE A 162 2.21 -21.05 13.93
C ILE A 162 2.79 -21.36 15.32
N PRO A 163 2.58 -22.57 15.86
CA PRO A 163 3.18 -22.97 17.13
C PRO A 163 4.71 -22.86 17.08
N GLY A 164 5.31 -22.23 18.10
CA GLY A 164 6.75 -22.04 18.20
C GLY A 164 7.31 -20.82 17.46
N MET A 165 6.52 -20.15 16.61
CA MET A 165 6.95 -18.92 15.95
C MET A 165 6.71 -17.70 16.84
N GLU A 166 7.73 -16.86 16.98
CA GLU A 166 7.66 -15.61 17.73
C GLU A 166 7.29 -14.43 16.82
N THR A 167 6.55 -13.48 17.40
CA THR A 167 6.26 -12.20 16.72
C THR A 167 7.32 -11.15 17.01
N LEU A 168 8.56 -11.43 16.57
CA LEU A 168 9.78 -10.69 16.91
C LEU A 168 9.68 -9.17 16.70
N ALA A 169 8.91 -8.70 15.72
CA ALA A 169 8.68 -7.27 15.50
C ALA A 169 8.00 -6.57 16.70
N TYR A 170 7.04 -7.24 17.32
CA TYR A 170 6.20 -6.67 18.38
C TYR A 170 6.90 -6.73 19.75
N ASP A 171 7.83 -7.65 19.94
CA ASP A 171 8.36 -7.98 21.27
C ASP A 171 9.68 -7.30 21.62
N LEU A 172 10.19 -6.41 20.76
CA LEU A 172 11.51 -5.81 20.95
C LEU A 172 11.62 -4.93 22.22
N THR A 173 10.62 -4.10 22.48
CA THR A 173 10.52 -3.31 23.73
C THR A 173 9.05 -3.10 24.10
N PRO A 174 8.72 -2.83 25.37
CA PRO A 174 7.35 -2.49 25.76
C PRO A 174 6.77 -1.29 25.00
N GLU A 175 7.61 -0.30 24.64
CA GLU A 175 7.17 0.86 23.86
C GLU A 175 6.77 0.45 22.44
N ILE A 176 7.59 -0.37 21.78
CA ILE A 176 7.32 -0.88 20.42
C ILE A 176 6.09 -1.79 20.41
N ARG A 177 5.97 -2.70 21.38
CA ARG A 177 4.80 -3.57 21.54
C ARG A 177 3.51 -2.76 21.64
N ASN A 178 3.50 -1.77 22.54
CA ASN A 178 2.34 -0.91 22.75
C ASN A 178 2.00 -0.08 21.51
N TRP A 179 3.01 0.37 20.76
CA TRP A 179 2.78 1.08 19.51
C TRP A 179 2.11 0.19 18.47
N PHE A 180 2.65 -1.01 18.22
CA PHE A 180 2.08 -1.95 17.26
C PHE A 180 0.66 -2.38 17.64
N ALA A 181 0.41 -2.72 18.90
CA ALA A 181 -0.92 -3.08 19.39
C ALA A 181 -1.96 -1.95 19.21
N GLY A 182 -1.51 -0.69 19.07
CA GLY A 182 -2.38 0.45 18.81
C GLY A 182 -2.70 0.69 17.33
N ILE A 183 -1.93 0.12 16.40
CA ILE A 183 -2.05 0.42 14.96
C ILE A 183 -2.32 -0.80 14.08
N ASP A 184 -1.98 -2.00 14.57
CA ASP A 184 -2.04 -3.26 13.84
C ASP A 184 -3.10 -4.17 14.47
N PRO A 185 -4.15 -4.55 13.74
CA PRO A 185 -5.14 -5.49 14.23
C PRO A 185 -4.65 -6.95 14.23
N PHE A 186 -3.40 -7.23 13.83
CA PHE A 186 -2.82 -8.58 13.66
C PHE A 186 -3.50 -9.43 12.59
N THR A 187 -4.49 -8.90 11.87
CA THR A 187 -5.33 -9.61 10.88
C THR A 187 -5.15 -9.12 9.44
N ASN A 188 -4.25 -8.16 9.22
CA ASN A 188 -4.00 -7.52 7.91
C ASN A 188 -2.80 -8.12 7.17
N GLY A 189 -2.56 -9.43 7.27
CA GLY A 189 -1.43 -10.11 6.62
C GLY A 189 -1.49 -10.03 5.09
N MET A 190 -2.64 -10.35 4.48
CA MET A 190 -2.75 -10.49 3.03
C MET A 190 -3.57 -9.35 2.38
N PRO A 191 -3.10 -8.74 1.28
CA PRO A 191 -1.75 -8.82 0.70
C PRO A 191 -0.75 -7.98 1.49
N SER A 192 0.54 -8.35 1.47
CA SER A 192 1.58 -7.55 2.12
C SER A 192 1.81 -6.25 1.37
N LEU A 193 1.36 -5.13 1.94
CA LEU A 193 1.67 -3.80 1.40
C LEU A 193 3.14 -3.40 1.59
N HIS A 194 3.82 -3.98 2.58
CA HIS A 194 5.26 -3.80 2.80
C HIS A 194 6.11 -4.29 1.63
N VAL A 195 5.60 -5.28 0.87
CA VAL A 195 6.19 -5.70 -0.42
C VAL A 195 5.46 -5.08 -1.60
N GLY A 196 4.13 -5.14 -1.63
CA GLY A 196 3.34 -4.71 -2.77
C GLY A 196 3.54 -3.23 -3.12
N MET A 197 3.67 -2.36 -2.12
CA MET A 197 3.87 -0.94 -2.39
C MET A 197 5.26 -0.66 -3.00
N PRO A 198 6.39 -1.09 -2.41
CA PRO A 198 7.70 -0.95 -3.03
C PRO A 198 7.81 -1.65 -4.39
N VAL A 199 7.22 -2.84 -4.57
CA VAL A 199 7.21 -3.54 -5.87
C VAL A 199 6.47 -2.71 -6.91
N ALA A 200 5.32 -2.11 -6.58
CA ALA A 200 4.56 -1.31 -7.54
C ALA A 200 5.34 -0.06 -7.97
N ILE A 201 6.02 0.58 -7.01
CA ILE A 201 6.88 1.72 -7.27
C ILE A 201 8.07 1.30 -8.14
N TRP A 202 8.74 0.20 -7.79
CA TRP A 202 9.86 -0.35 -8.56
C TRP A 202 9.46 -0.69 -9.99
N LEU A 203 8.33 -1.36 -10.18
CA LEU A 203 7.74 -1.64 -11.49
C LEU A 203 7.38 -0.36 -12.25
N ALA A 204 6.89 0.68 -11.55
CA ALA A 204 6.62 1.98 -12.16
C ALA A 204 7.91 2.60 -12.72
N PHE A 205 8.99 2.61 -11.95
CA PHE A 205 10.28 3.11 -12.42
C PHE A 205 10.82 2.28 -13.59
N ILE A 206 10.81 0.95 -13.51
CA ILE A 206 11.24 0.09 -14.64
C ILE A 206 10.43 0.34 -15.90
N ARG A 207 9.12 0.51 -15.76
CA ARG A 207 8.20 0.63 -16.90
C ARG A 207 8.28 1.98 -17.60
N TRP A 208 8.59 3.04 -16.87
CA TRP A 208 8.43 4.41 -17.36
C TRP A 208 9.70 5.25 -17.31
N ASP A 209 10.80 4.76 -16.72
CA ASP A 209 12.09 5.46 -16.73
C ASP A 209 12.93 5.08 -17.97
N ASP A 210 12.41 5.40 -19.16
CA ASP A 210 13.01 4.98 -20.44
C ASP A 210 14.46 5.48 -20.63
N ASP A 211 14.83 6.61 -20.02
CA ASP A 211 16.17 7.20 -20.07
C ASP A 211 17.07 6.77 -18.90
N GLY A 212 16.57 5.91 -17.99
CA GLY A 212 17.34 5.32 -16.90
C GLY A 212 17.89 6.31 -15.88
N ARG A 213 17.35 7.54 -15.82
CA ARG A 213 17.85 8.60 -14.93
C ARG A 213 17.61 8.30 -13.45
N TRP A 214 16.69 7.40 -13.14
CA TRP A 214 16.37 6.91 -11.80
C TRP A 214 16.96 5.53 -11.48
N ASN A 215 17.78 4.94 -12.37
CA ASN A 215 18.34 3.59 -12.20
C ASN A 215 18.97 3.30 -10.82
N ARG A 216 19.65 4.29 -10.21
CA ARG A 216 20.22 4.11 -8.86
C ARG A 216 19.14 3.89 -7.81
N PHE A 217 18.07 4.66 -7.89
CA PHE A 217 16.92 4.55 -7.00
C PHE A 217 16.15 3.25 -7.28
N THR A 218 15.95 2.90 -8.55
CA THR A 218 15.34 1.63 -8.96
C THR A 218 16.12 0.42 -8.43
N ASN A 219 17.46 0.45 -8.49
CA ASN A 219 18.29 -0.63 -7.94
C ASN A 219 18.19 -0.70 -6.42
N LEU A 220 18.19 0.44 -5.73
CA LEU A 220 17.96 0.50 -4.27
C LEU A 220 16.60 -0.12 -3.91
N LEU A 221 15.54 0.24 -4.64
CA LEU A 221 14.20 -0.31 -4.43
C LEU A 221 14.20 -1.84 -4.59
N GLY A 222 14.90 -2.37 -5.61
CA GLY A 222 15.05 -3.82 -5.80
C GLY A 222 15.71 -4.51 -4.61
N VAL A 223 16.83 -3.96 -4.11
CA VAL A 223 17.50 -4.48 -2.91
C VAL A 223 16.60 -4.36 -1.68
N PHE A 224 15.93 -3.23 -1.51
CA PHE A 224 15.01 -3.00 -0.40
C PHE A 224 13.86 -4.00 -0.38
N ILE A 225 13.26 -4.31 -1.54
CA ILE A 225 12.21 -5.33 -1.67
C ILE A 225 12.73 -6.70 -1.21
N LEU A 226 13.92 -7.12 -1.67
CA LEU A 226 14.49 -8.41 -1.29
C LEU A 226 14.73 -8.51 0.22
N VAL A 227 15.33 -7.47 0.82
CA VAL A 227 15.58 -7.43 2.27
C VAL A 227 14.26 -7.38 3.03
N THR A 228 13.26 -6.62 2.56
CA THR A 228 11.95 -6.52 3.19
C THR A 228 11.20 -7.84 3.16
N SER A 229 11.20 -8.56 2.02
CA SER A 229 10.58 -9.88 1.91
C SER A 229 11.17 -10.88 2.89
N PHE A 230 12.49 -10.89 3.05
CA PHE A 230 13.15 -11.70 4.10
C PHE A 230 12.74 -11.22 5.50
N THR A 231 12.78 -9.91 5.72
CA THR A 231 12.52 -9.29 7.03
C THR A 231 11.15 -9.63 7.57
N ILE A 232 10.10 -9.51 6.77
CA ILE A 232 8.73 -9.72 7.24
C ILE A 232 8.41 -11.19 7.56
N VAL A 233 9.06 -12.12 6.85
CA VAL A 233 8.97 -13.56 7.14
C VAL A 233 9.75 -13.86 8.42
N TYR A 234 11.00 -13.38 8.51
CA TYR A 234 11.85 -13.53 9.67
C TYR A 234 11.19 -12.98 10.95
N LEU A 235 10.56 -11.81 10.88
CA LEU A 235 9.95 -11.14 12.03
C LEU A 235 8.63 -11.79 12.50
N GLY A 236 8.13 -12.82 11.79
CA GLY A 236 6.91 -13.52 12.15
C GLY A 236 5.62 -12.73 11.92
N ILE A 237 5.62 -11.85 10.91
CA ILE A 237 4.51 -10.94 10.63
C ILE A 237 3.82 -11.19 9.28
N HIS A 238 4.34 -12.08 8.43
CA HIS A 238 3.78 -12.32 7.10
C HIS A 238 4.03 -13.75 6.58
N TRP A 239 3.04 -14.28 5.87
CA TRP A 239 3.11 -15.51 5.07
C TRP A 239 3.80 -15.26 3.72
N ILE A 240 4.20 -16.31 3.02
CA ILE A 240 4.74 -16.19 1.66
C ILE A 240 3.62 -15.77 0.68
N ALA A 241 2.39 -16.24 0.87
CA ALA A 241 1.22 -15.85 0.09
C ALA A 241 0.95 -14.35 0.18
N ASP A 242 1.19 -13.73 1.33
CA ASP A 242 1.03 -12.28 1.51
C ASP A 242 1.94 -11.51 0.54
N ILE A 243 3.19 -11.97 0.39
CA ILE A 243 4.20 -11.41 -0.52
C ILE A 243 3.72 -11.54 -1.96
N LEU A 244 3.25 -12.74 -2.36
CA LEU A 244 2.74 -12.99 -3.71
C LEU A 244 1.50 -12.13 -4.00
N GLY A 245 0.58 -12.02 -3.05
CA GLY A 245 -0.58 -11.13 -3.12
C GLY A 245 -0.14 -9.68 -3.34
N GLY A 246 0.87 -9.22 -2.59
CA GLY A 246 1.46 -7.90 -2.75
C GLY A 246 2.00 -7.65 -4.16
N VAL A 247 2.72 -8.61 -4.75
CA VAL A 247 3.24 -8.54 -6.13
C VAL A 247 2.11 -8.47 -7.16
N ILE A 248 1.03 -9.23 -6.97
CA ILE A 248 -0.14 -9.19 -7.85
C ILE A 248 -0.81 -7.81 -7.79
N ILE A 249 -1.06 -7.28 -6.58
CA ILE A 249 -1.62 -5.94 -6.39
C ILE A 249 -0.74 -4.88 -7.03
N ALA A 250 0.59 -5.00 -6.89
CA ALA A 250 1.53 -4.09 -7.51
C ALA A 250 1.39 -4.02 -9.03
N HIS A 251 1.34 -5.18 -9.69
CA HIS A 251 1.17 -5.26 -11.13
C HIS A 251 -0.17 -4.65 -11.59
N LEU A 252 -1.26 -4.94 -10.87
CA LEU A 252 -2.58 -4.40 -11.15
C LEU A 252 -2.60 -2.87 -10.98
N ALA A 253 -1.98 -2.35 -9.93
CA ALA A 253 -1.90 -0.92 -9.65
C ALA A 253 -1.15 -0.16 -10.76
N VAL A 254 0.01 -0.65 -11.20
CA VAL A 254 0.78 -0.07 -12.32
C VAL A 254 -0.05 -0.09 -13.61
N THR A 255 -0.77 -1.19 -13.86
CA THR A 255 -1.63 -1.33 -15.04
C THR A 255 -2.82 -0.36 -15.01
N LEU A 256 -3.44 -0.16 -13.85
CA LEU A 256 -4.52 0.82 -13.67
C LEU A 256 -3.99 2.25 -13.83
N ALA A 257 -2.86 2.57 -13.21
CA ALA A 257 -2.21 3.86 -13.35
C ALA A 257 -1.92 4.20 -14.82
N ASP A 258 -1.42 3.25 -15.61
CA ASP A 258 -1.17 3.50 -17.05
C ASP A 258 -2.45 3.85 -17.82
N LYS A 259 -3.55 3.15 -17.50
CA LYS A 259 -4.85 3.33 -18.17
C LYS A 259 -5.55 4.62 -17.76
N THR A 260 -5.42 5.05 -16.51
CA THR A 260 -6.22 6.17 -15.97
C THR A 260 -5.45 7.47 -15.84
N ARG A 261 -4.10 7.47 -15.81
CA ARG A 261 -3.26 8.68 -15.60
C ARG A 261 -3.66 9.88 -16.44
N LYS A 262 -3.89 9.71 -17.75
CA LYS A 262 -4.25 10.83 -18.64
C LYS A 262 -5.60 11.46 -18.26
N GLY A 263 -6.55 10.63 -17.82
CA GLY A 263 -7.86 11.08 -17.38
C GLY A 263 -7.82 11.75 -16.01
N VAL A 264 -7.17 11.10 -15.05
CA VAL A 264 -7.01 11.60 -13.67
C VAL A 264 -6.26 12.92 -13.68
N TRP A 265 -5.03 12.97 -14.21
CA TRP A 265 -4.25 14.19 -14.23
C TRP A 265 -4.81 15.25 -15.17
N GLY A 266 -5.54 14.86 -16.23
CA GLY A 266 -6.29 15.83 -17.03
C GLY A 266 -7.43 16.51 -16.25
N ALA A 267 -8.08 15.79 -15.33
CA ALA A 267 -9.12 16.32 -14.46
C ALA A 267 -8.53 17.12 -13.30
N PHE A 268 -7.38 16.70 -12.78
CA PHE A 268 -6.80 17.25 -11.56
C PHE A 268 -5.46 17.98 -11.76
N ASP A 269 -5.20 18.50 -12.96
CA ASP A 269 -4.02 19.34 -13.21
C ASP A 269 -4.12 20.65 -12.44
N GLU A 270 -3.31 20.80 -11.39
CA GLU A 270 -3.30 21.98 -10.54
C GLU A 270 -2.94 23.26 -11.28
N ARG A 271 -2.19 23.18 -12.39
CA ARG A 271 -1.87 24.34 -13.24
C ARG A 271 -3.11 24.91 -13.93
N LEU A 272 -4.16 24.10 -14.08
CA LEU A 272 -5.42 24.50 -14.71
C LEU A 272 -6.47 24.96 -13.71
N ILE A 273 -6.29 24.72 -12.41
CA ILE A 273 -7.31 25.01 -11.39
C ILE A 273 -7.61 26.52 -11.33
N GLY A 274 -6.59 27.38 -11.28
CA GLY A 274 -6.79 28.84 -11.28
C GLY A 274 -7.55 29.32 -12.52
N ARG A 275 -7.22 28.79 -13.70
CA ARG A 275 -7.92 29.11 -14.96
C ARG A 275 -9.37 28.60 -14.96
N ARG A 276 -9.63 27.43 -14.37
CA ARG A 276 -10.98 26.86 -14.26
C ARG A 276 -11.83 27.63 -13.26
N PHE A 277 -11.25 28.07 -12.16
CA PHE A 277 -11.92 28.90 -11.16
C PHE A 277 -12.26 30.28 -11.71
N ALA A 278 -11.32 30.93 -12.41
CA ALA A 278 -11.59 32.18 -13.13
C ALA A 278 -12.74 32.00 -14.14
N LEU A 279 -12.71 30.92 -14.96
CA LEU A 279 -13.79 30.63 -15.89
C LEU A 279 -15.14 30.37 -15.20
N LEU A 280 -15.14 29.77 -14.01
CA LEU A 280 -16.35 29.52 -13.23
C LEU A 280 -16.99 30.84 -12.78
N ILE A 281 -16.17 31.80 -12.34
CA ILE A 281 -16.61 33.14 -11.93
C ILE A 281 -17.08 33.95 -13.16
N ASP A 282 -16.27 33.99 -14.22
CA ASP A 282 -16.53 34.82 -15.40
C ASP A 282 -17.70 34.30 -16.24
N ASN A 283 -17.83 32.97 -16.39
CA ASN A 283 -18.86 32.36 -17.21
C ASN A 283 -19.28 30.97 -16.69
N PRO A 284 -20.14 30.92 -15.65
CA PRO A 284 -20.51 29.66 -14.98
C PRO A 284 -21.22 28.67 -15.92
N LYS A 285 -22.02 29.16 -16.89
CA LYS A 285 -22.69 28.29 -17.88
C LYS A 285 -21.67 27.54 -18.75
N LEU A 286 -20.63 28.23 -19.22
CA LEU A 286 -19.57 27.62 -20.03
C LEU A 286 -18.69 26.68 -19.19
N ALA A 287 -18.38 27.05 -17.94
CA ALA A 287 -17.66 26.20 -17.00
C ALA A 287 -18.41 24.88 -16.76
N MET A 288 -19.71 24.94 -16.47
CA MET A 288 -20.58 23.77 -16.28
C MET A 288 -20.66 22.90 -17.54
N LYS A 289 -20.72 23.50 -18.74
CA LYS A 289 -20.70 22.76 -20.02
C LYS A 289 -19.37 22.00 -20.20
N LYS A 290 -18.24 22.62 -19.88
CA LYS A 290 -16.92 21.98 -19.94
C LYS A 290 -16.78 20.87 -18.89
N ALA A 291 -17.21 21.10 -17.65
CA ALA A 291 -17.23 20.08 -16.60
C ALA A 291 -18.07 18.87 -16.99
N ARG A 292 -19.31 19.08 -17.48
CA ARG A 292 -20.17 17.99 -18.00
C ARG A 292 -19.51 17.22 -19.14
N LYS A 293 -18.76 17.89 -20.02
CA LYS A 293 -18.02 17.24 -21.12
C LYS A 293 -16.86 16.36 -20.62
N ILE A 294 -16.19 16.76 -19.54
CA ILE A 294 -15.14 15.94 -18.89
C ILE A 294 -15.78 14.71 -18.26
N ILE A 295 -16.84 14.89 -17.47
CA ILE A 295 -17.58 13.79 -16.83
C ILE A 295 -18.12 12.82 -17.89
N SER A 296 -18.75 13.33 -18.95
CA SER A 296 -19.31 12.47 -20.00
C SER A 296 -18.23 11.70 -20.77
N ARG A 297 -17.03 12.26 -20.96
CA ARG A 297 -15.88 11.56 -21.53
C ARG A 297 -15.33 10.49 -20.61
N ALA A 298 -15.24 10.76 -19.30
CA ALA A 298 -14.80 9.79 -18.31
C ALA A 298 -15.78 8.61 -18.18
N LEU A 299 -17.08 8.87 -18.32
CA LEU A 299 -18.14 7.84 -18.30
C LEU A 299 -18.35 7.15 -19.66
N ARG A 300 -17.82 7.69 -20.76
CA ARG A 300 -18.02 7.16 -22.12
C ARG A 300 -17.55 5.69 -22.29
N PRO A 301 -16.41 5.25 -21.71
CA PRO A 301 -15.99 3.85 -21.75
C PRO A 301 -16.94 2.88 -21.06
N TYR A 302 -17.74 3.37 -20.10
CA TYR A 302 -18.75 2.58 -19.39
C TYR A 302 -20.12 2.60 -20.08
N ARG A 303 -20.32 3.52 -21.03
CA ARG A 303 -21.57 3.73 -21.78
C ARG A 303 -21.64 2.97 -23.12
N GLN A 304 -20.53 2.43 -23.62
CA GLN A 304 -20.52 1.67 -24.87
C GLN A 304 -20.37 0.16 -24.58
N ALA A 305 -21.23 -0.65 -25.18
CA ALA A 305 -21.16 -2.10 -25.08
C ALA A 305 -19.87 -2.60 -25.74
N SER A 306 -18.95 -3.12 -24.92
CA SER A 306 -17.70 -3.74 -25.36
C SER A 306 -17.32 -4.85 -24.38
N LYS A 307 -16.29 -5.64 -24.70
CA LYS A 307 -15.70 -6.68 -23.82
C LYS A 307 -15.49 -6.24 -22.36
N LYS A 308 -15.37 -4.94 -22.08
CA LYS A 308 -15.32 -4.39 -20.71
C LYS A 308 -16.63 -4.49 -19.94
N GLN A 309 -17.80 -4.49 -20.58
CA GLN A 309 -19.09 -4.76 -19.93
C GLN A 309 -19.23 -6.23 -19.55
N THR A 310 -18.70 -7.16 -20.37
CA THR A 310 -18.63 -8.58 -19.99
C THR A 310 -17.71 -8.76 -18.78
N SER A 311 -16.54 -8.10 -18.77
CA SER A 311 -15.66 -8.09 -17.59
C SER A 311 -16.27 -7.38 -16.38
N ALA A 312 -16.97 -6.25 -16.56
CA ALA A 312 -17.68 -5.57 -15.48
C ALA A 312 -18.88 -6.36 -14.96
N ALA A 313 -19.57 -7.09 -15.83
CA ALA A 313 -20.64 -8.02 -15.46
C ALA A 313 -20.08 -9.24 -14.74
N ILE A 314 -18.95 -9.80 -15.20
CA ILE A 314 -18.23 -10.88 -14.50
C ILE A 314 -17.75 -10.40 -13.12
N VAL A 315 -17.17 -9.20 -13.03
CA VAL A 315 -16.74 -8.59 -11.76
C VAL A 315 -17.94 -8.28 -10.88
N ALA A 316 -19.04 -7.77 -11.43
CA ALA A 316 -20.26 -7.51 -10.66
C ALA A 316 -20.90 -8.81 -10.19
N VAL A 317 -20.91 -9.85 -11.02
CA VAL A 317 -21.39 -11.19 -10.66
C VAL A 317 -20.48 -11.78 -9.59
N LEU A 318 -19.15 -11.76 -9.76
CA LEU A 318 -18.19 -12.19 -8.74
C LEU A 318 -18.35 -11.40 -7.45
N PHE A 319 -18.50 -10.08 -7.52
CA PHE A 319 -18.72 -9.25 -6.35
C PHE A 319 -20.05 -9.58 -5.69
N LEU A 320 -21.13 -9.81 -6.46
CA LEU A 320 -22.42 -10.26 -5.95
C LEU A 320 -22.35 -11.66 -5.36
N THR A 321 -21.71 -12.63 -6.01
CA THR A 321 -21.57 -13.98 -5.48
C THR A 321 -20.65 -13.99 -4.28
N THR A 322 -19.54 -13.26 -4.27
CA THR A 322 -18.71 -13.08 -3.07
C THR A 322 -19.51 -12.41 -1.96
N THR A 323 -20.27 -11.35 -2.26
CA THR A 323 -21.12 -10.69 -1.25
C THR A 323 -22.22 -11.60 -0.74
N ILE A 324 -22.84 -12.40 -1.61
CA ILE A 324 -23.87 -13.39 -1.23
C ILE A 324 -23.24 -14.53 -0.44
N LEU A 325 -22.08 -15.05 -0.85
CA LEU A 325 -21.35 -16.10 -0.13
C LEU A 325 -20.88 -15.60 1.23
N VAL A 326 -20.43 -14.35 1.31
CA VAL A 326 -20.11 -13.65 2.57
C VAL A 326 -21.37 -13.46 3.39
N TYR A 327 -22.48 -13.02 2.80
CA TYR A 327 -23.77 -12.91 3.50
C TYR A 327 -24.25 -14.27 4.02
N ASP A 328 -24.10 -15.33 3.23
CA ASP A 328 -24.51 -16.68 3.57
C ASP A 328 -23.58 -17.27 4.64
N ALA A 329 -22.26 -17.07 4.51
CA ALA A 329 -21.27 -17.41 5.53
C ALA A 329 -21.49 -16.68 6.86
N THR A 330 -22.10 -15.49 6.83
CA THR A 330 -22.35 -14.67 8.03
C THR A 330 -23.72 -14.89 8.65
N HIS A 331 -24.65 -15.50 7.93
CA HIS A 331 -26.03 -15.76 8.39
C HIS A 331 -26.36 -17.25 8.51
N GLN A 332 -25.52 -18.14 7.96
CA GLN A 332 -25.54 -19.58 8.23
C GLN A 332 -24.42 -19.92 9.21
N SER A 333 -24.74 -20.67 10.26
CA SER A 333 -23.74 -21.27 11.15
C SER A 333 -23.04 -22.41 10.41
N PHE A 334 -22.02 -22.11 9.62
CA PHE A 334 -21.12 -23.14 9.12
C PHE A 334 -20.35 -23.69 10.32
N PRO A 335 -20.36 -25.02 10.57
CA PRO A 335 -19.47 -25.61 11.56
C PRO A 335 -18.04 -25.38 11.08
N LEU A 336 -17.30 -24.51 11.78
CA LEU A 336 -15.90 -24.21 11.52
C LEU A 336 -14.94 -25.33 12.00
N GLU A 337 -15.47 -26.52 12.32
CA GLU A 337 -14.71 -27.70 12.78
C GLU A 337 -13.85 -28.38 11.68
N GLY A 338 -13.59 -27.70 10.55
CA GLY A 338 -12.99 -28.32 9.38
C GLY A 338 -11.45 -28.28 9.29
N VAL A 339 -10.79 -27.35 9.98
CA VAL A 339 -9.33 -27.22 10.01
C VAL A 339 -8.94 -26.66 11.38
N GLU A 340 -9.02 -27.48 12.41
CA GLU A 340 -8.43 -27.16 13.71
C GLU A 340 -6.90 -27.26 13.60
N PHE A 341 -6.21 -26.21 14.02
CA PHE A 341 -4.77 -26.27 14.27
C PHE A 341 -4.52 -27.30 15.39
N PRO A 342 -3.39 -28.04 15.38
CA PRO A 342 -3.06 -28.90 16.50
C PRO A 342 -2.86 -28.01 17.73
N SER A 343 -3.86 -27.97 18.61
CA SER A 343 -3.64 -27.53 19.98
C SER A 343 -2.98 -28.69 20.69
N GLU A 344 -1.65 -28.64 20.82
CA GLU A 344 -0.96 -29.51 21.76
C GLU A 344 -1.40 -29.11 23.19
N ALA A 345 -2.52 -29.68 23.62
CA ALA A 345 -2.76 -29.96 25.01
C ALA A 345 -2.13 -31.32 25.32
N THR A 346 -0.88 -31.33 25.77
CA THR A 346 -0.29 -32.47 26.48
C THR A 346 0.74 -31.99 27.50
N GLY A 347 0.37 -32.06 28.79
CA GLY A 347 1.28 -31.88 29.92
C GLY A 347 0.70 -31.04 31.05
#